data_AF-A0A9W4G2B3-F1
#
_entry.id   AF-A0A9W4G2B3-F1
#
_cell.length_a   1.000
_cell.length_b   1.000
_cell.length_c   1.000
_cell.angle_alpha   90.00
_cell.angle_beta   90.00
_cell.angle_gamma   90.00
#
_symmetry.space_group_name_H-M   'P 1'
#
loop_
_entity.id
_entity.type
_entity.pdbx_description
1 polymer ?
#
loop_
_entity_poly.entity_id
_entity_poly.type
_entity_poly.pdbx_seq_one_letter_code
_entity_poly.pdbx_strand_id
1 'polypeptide(L)'
;MSRKKHPKPDIEAALKYAEQNGWRIEVGGSHAWGKIYCPYNNKDCRCGEFCIVSVWSTPKNAGNHAKLIRRVIDNCTVHHQTQEEEEN
;
A
#
# COMPACT_ATOMS: atom_id res chain seq x y z
N MET A 1 -16.96 1.61 3.52
CA MET A 1 -16.96 3.07 3.22
C MET A 1 -16.00 3.31 2.07
N SER A 2 -16.47 3.87 0.96
CA SER A 2 -15.64 4.04 -0.25
C SER A 2 -14.65 5.18 -0.03
N ARG A 3 -13.35 4.85 -0.03
CA ARG A 3 -12.27 5.86 0.02
C ARG A 3 -12.46 6.88 -1.11
N LYS A 4 -12.03 8.13 -0.89
CA LYS A 4 -11.85 9.06 -2.03
C LYS A 4 -10.87 8.41 -3.02
N LYS A 5 -11.00 8.72 -4.31
CA LYS A 5 -10.03 8.29 -5.33
C LYS A 5 -8.83 9.23 -5.35
N HIS A 6 -7.64 8.71 -5.60
CA HIS A 6 -6.47 9.55 -5.79
C HIS A 6 -6.57 10.26 -7.15
N PRO A 7 -6.26 11.56 -7.25
CA PRO A 7 -6.31 12.29 -8.53
C PRO A 7 -5.30 11.82 -9.58
N LYS A 8 -4.39 10.92 -9.22
CA LYS A 8 -3.34 10.36 -10.09
C LYS A 8 -3.64 8.89 -10.35
N PRO A 9 -3.83 8.47 -11.61
CA PRO A 9 -4.23 7.11 -11.94
C PRO A 9 -3.18 6.06 -11.55
N ASP A 10 -1.88 6.38 -11.67
CA ASP A 10 -0.81 5.46 -11.29
C ASP A 10 -0.89 5.06 -9.80
N ILE A 11 -1.09 6.07 -8.95
CA ILE A 11 -1.20 5.88 -7.50
C ILE A 11 -2.51 5.17 -7.18
N GLU A 12 -3.62 5.54 -7.82
CA GLU A 12 -4.90 4.86 -7.66
C GLU A 12 -4.81 3.37 -8.00
N ALA A 13 -4.08 3.00 -9.07
CA ALA A 13 -3.84 1.61 -9.41
C ALA A 13 -3.00 0.87 -8.35
N ALA A 14 -1.99 1.53 -7.77
CA ALA A 14 -1.22 0.98 -6.66
C ALA A 14 -2.04 0.83 -5.36
N LEU A 15 -2.97 1.76 -5.09
CA LEU A 15 -3.89 1.68 -3.96
C LEU A 15 -4.86 0.51 -4.09
N LYS A 16 -5.46 0.33 -5.28
CA LYS A 16 -6.30 -0.85 -5.56
C LYS A 16 -5.54 -2.16 -5.36
N TYR A 17 -4.30 -2.21 -5.82
CA TYR A 17 -3.43 -3.36 -5.60
C TYR A 17 -3.18 -3.59 -4.10
N ALA A 18 -3.01 -2.53 -3.32
CA ALA A 18 -2.90 -2.63 -1.86
C ALA A 18 -4.16 -3.25 -1.25
N GLU A 19 -5.35 -2.76 -1.61
CA GLU A 19 -6.64 -3.26 -1.11
C GLU A 19 -6.86 -4.74 -1.44
N GLN A 20 -6.51 -5.16 -2.66
CA GLN A 20 -6.58 -6.57 -3.09
C GLN A 20 -5.69 -7.47 -2.23
N ASN A 21 -4.57 -6.93 -1.74
CA ASN A 21 -3.62 -7.63 -0.88
C ASN A 21 -3.91 -7.44 0.61
N GLY A 22 -5.11 -7.00 0.96
CA GLY A 22 -5.56 -6.81 2.34
C GLY A 22 -4.99 -5.59 3.04
N TRP A 23 -4.27 -4.71 2.36
CA TRP A 23 -3.76 -3.49 2.99
C TRP A 23 -4.87 -2.51 3.32
N ARG A 24 -4.80 -1.95 4.52
CA ARG A 24 -5.77 -0.96 5.00
C ARG A 24 -5.37 0.43 4.53
N ILE A 25 -6.29 1.12 3.85
CA ILE A 25 -6.07 2.49 3.38
C ILE A 25 -6.86 3.45 4.27
N GLU A 26 -6.18 4.46 4.80
CA GLU A 26 -6.83 5.60 5.45
C GLU A 26 -6.55 6.88 4.65
N VAL A 27 -7.62 7.51 4.19
CA VAL A 27 -7.53 8.78 3.47
C VAL A 27 -7.67 9.91 4.48
N GLY A 28 -6.73 10.85 4.47
CA GLY A 28 -6.72 11.96 5.41
C GLY A 28 -5.35 12.61 5.57
N GLY A 29 -5.34 13.94 5.61
CA GLY A 29 -4.13 14.76 5.80
C GLY A 29 -4.20 16.08 5.03
N SER A 30 -3.42 17.08 5.46
CA SER A 30 -3.30 18.36 4.76
C SER A 30 -2.26 18.31 3.62
N HIS A 31 -1.16 17.58 3.83
CA HIS A 31 -0.07 17.44 2.85
C HIS A 31 0.01 16.04 2.22
N ALA A 32 -0.39 15.01 2.95
CA ALA A 32 -0.55 13.66 2.45
C ALA A 32 -2.02 13.43 2.06
N TRP A 33 -2.24 12.70 0.98
CA TRP A 33 -3.57 12.25 0.57
C TRP A 33 -4.11 11.22 1.56
N GLY A 34 -3.22 10.35 2.05
CA GLY A 34 -3.56 9.30 3.00
C GLY A 34 -2.37 8.45 3.37
N LYS A 35 -2.63 7.35 4.05
CA LYS A 35 -1.64 6.35 4.46
C LYS A 35 -2.20 4.96 4.21
N ILE A 36 -1.32 4.02 3.89
CA ILE A 36 -1.67 2.59 3.85
C ILE A 36 -0.93 1.87 4.97
N TYR A 37 -1.61 0.91 5.58
CA TYR A 37 -1.14 0.14 6.71
C TYR A 37 -1.12 -1.34 6.33
N CYS A 38 -0.02 -2.01 6.66
CA CYS A 38 0.07 -3.46 6.54
C CYS A 38 -0.92 -4.14 7.48
N PRO A 39 -1.69 -5.13 7.01
CA PRO A 39 -2.69 -5.82 7.84
C PRO A 39 -2.05 -6.76 8.87
N TYR A 40 -0.84 -7.25 8.60
CA TYR A 40 -0.20 -8.28 9.41
C TYR A 40 0.62 -7.73 10.57
N ASN A 41 0.97 -6.44 10.54
CA ASN A 41 1.74 -5.74 11.58
C ASN A 41 2.86 -6.58 12.22
N ASN A 42 3.54 -7.38 11.41
CA ASN A 42 4.52 -8.34 11.89
C ASN A 42 5.91 -7.70 11.91
N LYS A 43 6.68 -7.96 12.97
CA LYS A 43 8.04 -7.45 13.15
C LYS A 43 8.98 -7.90 12.03
N ASP A 44 8.66 -8.99 11.33
CA ASP A 44 9.46 -9.46 10.19
C ASP A 44 9.17 -8.74 8.86
N CYS A 45 8.08 -7.95 8.74
CA CYS A 45 7.61 -7.46 7.42
C CYS A 45 8.41 -6.26 6.85
N ARG A 46 9.37 -5.70 7.58
CA ARG A 46 10.37 -4.68 7.16
C ARG A 46 11.06 -4.13 8.41
N CYS A 47 11.79 -4.97 9.13
CA CYS A 47 12.63 -4.55 10.26
C CYS A 47 11.87 -4.02 11.50
N GLY A 48 10.73 -4.60 11.88
CA GLY A 48 10.25 -4.51 13.26
C GLY A 48 9.39 -3.31 13.62
N GLU A 49 9.50 -2.19 12.89
CA GLU A 49 8.96 -0.93 13.39
C GLU A 49 7.55 -0.64 12.87
N PHE A 50 7.33 -0.27 11.60
CA PHE A 50 5.96 0.05 11.09
C PHE A 50 5.88 -0.06 9.56
N CYS A 51 5.13 -1.04 9.03
CA CYS A 51 4.83 -1.13 7.59
C CYS A 51 3.70 -0.15 7.22
N ILE A 52 4.01 1.15 7.27
CA ILE A 52 3.11 2.24 6.91
C ILE A 52 3.71 3.00 5.74
N VAL A 53 2.93 3.20 4.67
CA VAL A 53 3.36 4.04 3.54
C VAL A 53 2.46 5.26 3.47
N SER A 54 3.08 6.44 3.51
CA SER A 54 2.37 7.70 3.31
C SER A 54 2.20 7.96 1.81
N VAL A 55 0.98 8.30 1.42
CA VAL A 55 0.57 8.53 0.04
C VAL A 55 0.41 10.03 -0.15
N TRP A 56 1.24 10.61 -1.01
CA TRP A 56 1.28 12.06 -1.22
C TRP A 56 0.28 12.49 -2.28
N SER A 57 -0.42 13.62 -2.06
CA SER A 57 -1.36 14.19 -3.04
C SER A 57 -0.65 14.74 -4.29
N THR A 58 0.52 15.35 -4.09
CA THR A 58 1.30 16.06 -5.12
C THR A 58 2.75 15.54 -5.21
N PRO A 59 2.97 14.25 -5.51
CA PRO A 59 4.32 13.72 -5.65
C PRO A 59 4.95 14.28 -6.93
N LYS A 60 6.24 14.61 -6.87
CA LYS A 60 7.04 15.09 -8.02
C LYS A 60 6.98 14.10 -9.21
N ASN A 61 6.86 12.80 -8.92
CA ASN A 61 6.65 11.76 -9.92
C ASN A 61 5.66 10.71 -9.40
N ALA A 62 4.43 10.73 -9.93
CA ALA A 62 3.36 9.83 -9.51
C ALA A 62 3.65 8.35 -9.84
N GLY A 63 4.27 8.08 -10.99
CA GLY A 63 4.62 6.71 -11.41
C GLY A 63 5.66 6.07 -10.51
N ASN A 64 6.71 6.80 -10.14
CA ASN A 64 7.71 6.29 -9.19
C ASN A 64 7.11 6.07 -7.79
N HIS A 65 6.23 6.96 -7.34
CA HIS A 65 5.55 6.79 -6.06
C HIS A 65 4.63 5.56 -6.06
N ALA A 66 3.89 5.33 -7.15
CA ALA A 66 3.07 4.14 -7.33
C ALA A 66 3.91 2.85 -7.34
N LYS A 67 5.04 2.84 -8.07
CA LYS A 67 5.98 1.71 -8.08
C LYS A 67 6.54 1.42 -6.69
N LEU A 68 6.86 2.47 -5.93
CA LEU A 68 7.33 2.32 -4.55
C LEU A 68 6.26 1.67 -3.67
N ILE A 69 5.00 2.11 -3.76
CA ILE A 69 3.88 1.51 -3.03
C ILE A 69 3.73 0.04 -3.38
N ARG A 70 3.69 -0.32 -4.67
CA ARG A 70 3.62 -1.71 -5.12
C ARG A 70 4.79 -2.54 -4.59
N ARG A 71 6.01 -2.02 -4.70
CA ARG A 71 7.21 -2.68 -4.16
C ARG A 71 7.11 -2.93 -2.65
N VAL A 72 6.52 -2.00 -1.89
CA VAL A 72 6.29 -2.22 -0.44
C VAL A 72 5.35 -3.39 -0.22
N ILE A 73 4.27 -3.44 -0.98
CA ILE A 73 3.26 -4.50 -0.89
C ILE A 73 3.88 -5.85 -1.26
N ASP A 74 4.57 -5.92 -2.41
CA ASP A 74 5.22 -7.14 -2.93
C ASP A 74 6.34 -7.65 -2.01
N ASN A 75 7.08 -6.75 -1.35
CA ASN A 75 8.17 -7.14 -0.44
C ASN A 75 7.71 -7.33 1.01
N CYS A 76 6.43 -7.14 1.34
CA CYS A 76 5.94 -7.50 2.66
C CYS A 76 5.75 -9.01 2.69
N THR A 77 6.39 -9.67 3.65
CA THR A 77 6.57 -11.12 3.79
C THR A 77 5.31 -11.97 3.70
N VAL A 78 4.11 -11.40 3.82
CA VAL A 78 2.87 -12.18 3.78
C VAL A 78 2.34 -12.45 2.37
N HIS A 79 2.81 -11.71 1.36
CA HIS A 79 2.57 -12.08 -0.04
C HIS A 79 3.14 -13.46 -0.40
N HIS A 80 4.13 -13.93 0.36
CA HIS A 80 4.77 -15.22 0.13
C HIS A 80 3.99 -16.42 0.68
N GLN A 81 3.00 -16.22 1.57
CA GLN A 81 2.24 -17.32 2.17
C GLN A 81 0.88 -17.56 1.49
N THR A 82 0.22 -16.51 1.00
CA THR A 82 -1.14 -16.64 0.44
C THR A 82 -1.18 -17.19 -1.00
N GLN A 83 -0.05 -17.22 -1.71
CA GLN A 83 0.02 -17.82 -3.06
C GLN A 83 0.08 -19.36 -3.04
N GLU A 84 0.41 -19.99 -1.90
CA GLU A 84 0.50 -21.45 -1.80
C GLU A 84 -0.83 -22.14 -1.47
N GLU A 85 -1.84 -21.42 -0.93
CA GLU A 85 -3.12 -22.02 -0.52
C GLU A 85 -4.21 -22.05 -1.62
N GLU A 86 -4.10 -21.24 -2.68
CA GLU A 86 -5.08 -21.27 -3.80
C GLU A 86 -4.77 -22.31 -4.89
N GLU A 87 -3.64 -23.01 -4.81
CA GLU A 87 -3.21 -24.04 -5.80
C GLU A 87 -3.23 -25.48 -5.25
N ASN A 88 -3.93 -25.77 -4.14
CA ASN A 88 -4.08 -27.13 -3.60
C ASN A 88 -5.54 -27.57 -3.37
#